data_AF-A0A0F9IBL5-F1
#
_entry.id   AF-A0A0F9IBL5-F1
#
_cell.length_a   1.000
_cell.length_b   1.000
_cell.length_c   1.000
_cell.angle_alpha   90.00
_cell.angle_beta   90.00
_cell.angle_gamma   90.00
#
_symmetry.space_group_name_H-M   'P 1'
#
loop_
_entity.id
_entity.type
_entity.pdbx_description
1 polymer ?
#
loop_
_entity_poly.entity_id
_entity_poly.type
_entity_poly.pdbx_seq_one_letter_code
_entity_poly.pdbx_strand_id
1 'polypeptide(L)'
;MPENIDRPMPDNVHLGCSITGKGDLWKWPYIKVQKVKTRFISIEPFLGVLLPSFVEDLIHSDWIIIGRLTGRGHKYDPKREWIETIVSRAKKLGIPLFLKENLKDIWKDKLIQEFPNEK
;
A
#
# COMPACT_ATOMS: atom_id res chain seq x y z
N MET A 1 -2.09 3.98 -16.83
CA MET A 1 -3.03 3.99 -15.67
C MET A 1 -4.12 2.94 -15.95
N PRO A 2 -5.10 2.61 -15.09
CA PRO A 2 -6.27 1.90 -15.58
C PRO A 2 -6.88 2.77 -16.69
N GLU A 3 -6.63 2.37 -17.93
CA GLU A 3 -7.09 3.05 -19.12
C GLU A 3 -8.42 2.40 -19.50
N ASN A 4 -9.39 3.21 -19.92
CA ASN A 4 -10.71 2.74 -20.36
C ASN A 4 -11.55 2.06 -19.25
N ILE A 5 -11.59 2.64 -18.03
CA ILE A 5 -12.70 2.35 -17.11
C ILE A 5 -13.92 3.14 -17.60
N ASP A 6 -14.62 2.59 -18.58
CA ASP A 6 -15.83 3.16 -19.20
C ASP A 6 -17.14 2.58 -18.64
N ARG A 7 -17.01 1.63 -17.70
CA ARG A 7 -18.12 0.88 -17.10
C ARG A 7 -18.00 0.79 -15.59
N PRO A 8 -19.11 0.61 -14.85
CA PRO A 8 -19.08 0.34 -13.43
C PRO A 8 -18.21 -0.88 -13.12
N MET A 9 -17.37 -0.78 -12.09
CA MET A 9 -16.52 -1.88 -11.68
C MET A 9 -17.37 -2.94 -10.93
N PRO A 10 -17.30 -4.23 -11.29
CA PRO A 10 -17.95 -5.29 -10.52
C PRO A 10 -17.43 -5.39 -9.09
N ASP A 11 -18.27 -5.87 -8.17
CA ASP A 11 -17.96 -5.97 -6.73
C ASP A 11 -16.76 -6.89 -6.41
N ASN A 12 -16.46 -7.85 -7.28
CA ASN A 12 -15.34 -8.78 -7.12
C ASN A 12 -14.01 -8.21 -7.63
N VAL A 13 -13.95 -6.93 -8.01
CA VAL A 13 -12.72 -6.28 -8.45
C VAL A 13 -12.08 -5.52 -7.29
N HIS A 14 -10.81 -5.82 -7.04
CA HIS A 14 -9.94 -5.02 -6.19
C HIS A 14 -9.07 -4.14 -7.09
N LEU A 15 -9.19 -2.82 -6.95
CA LEU A 15 -8.43 -1.87 -7.77
C LEU A 15 -7.38 -1.16 -6.92
N GLY A 16 -6.16 -1.05 -7.44
CA GLY A 16 -5.08 -0.39 -6.74
C GLY A 16 -3.92 0.00 -7.65
N CYS A 17 -2.88 0.56 -7.03
CA CYS A 17 -1.61 0.83 -7.71
C CYS A 17 -0.41 0.49 -6.84
N SER A 18 0.71 0.18 -7.50
CA SER A 18 2.01 0.07 -6.85
C SER A 18 2.70 1.42 -6.72
N ILE A 19 3.17 1.72 -5.51
CA ILE A 19 3.94 2.90 -5.14
C ILE A 19 5.29 2.44 -4.58
N THR A 20 6.38 2.65 -5.32
CA THR A 20 7.70 2.27 -4.84
C THR A 20 8.38 3.35 -4.00
N GLY A 21 7.88 4.59 -4.05
CA GLY A 21 8.41 5.74 -3.34
C GLY A 21 7.84 7.06 -3.88
N LYS A 22 8.48 8.18 -3.55
CA LYS A 22 8.06 9.54 -3.99
C LYS A 22 7.75 9.65 -5.49
N GLY A 23 8.54 8.99 -6.34
CA GLY A 23 8.41 9.07 -7.81
C GLY A 23 7.10 8.51 -8.35
N ASP A 24 6.37 7.73 -7.57
CA ASP A 24 5.13 7.07 -7.98
C ASP A 24 3.86 7.74 -7.44
N LEU A 25 3.98 8.72 -6.55
CA LEU A 25 2.83 9.31 -5.84
C LEU A 25 1.79 9.94 -6.78
N TRP A 26 2.22 10.38 -7.97
CA TRP A 26 1.34 10.89 -9.02
C TRP A 26 0.29 9.87 -9.48
N LYS A 27 0.50 8.58 -9.18
CA LYS A 27 -0.44 7.52 -9.55
C LYS A 27 -1.74 7.57 -8.73
N TRP A 28 -1.61 7.89 -7.45
CA TRP A 28 -2.71 7.72 -6.50
C TRP A 28 -3.97 8.55 -6.78
N PRO A 29 -3.89 9.83 -7.23
CA PRO A 29 -5.07 10.61 -7.57
C PRO A 29 -5.99 9.92 -8.59
N TYR A 30 -5.42 9.19 -9.57
CA TYR A 30 -6.19 8.48 -10.59
C TYR A 30 -6.93 7.25 -10.06
N ILE A 31 -6.39 6.60 -9.02
CA ILE A 31 -7.02 5.44 -8.37
C ILE A 31 -8.06 5.88 -7.34
N LYS A 32 -7.75 6.93 -6.57
CA LYS A 32 -8.61 7.49 -5.51
C LYS A 32 -10.00 7.87 -6.02
N VAL A 33 -10.10 8.40 -7.24
CA VAL A 33 -11.37 8.86 -7.83
C VAL A 33 -12.23 7.74 -8.42
N GLN A 34 -11.69 6.51 -8.54
CA GLN A 34 -12.44 5.40 -9.12
C GLN A 34 -13.49 4.88 -8.15
N LYS A 35 -14.69 4.59 -8.69
CA LYS A 35 -15.76 3.88 -7.98
C LYS A 35 -15.45 2.38 -8.01
N VAL A 36 -15.03 1.85 -6.88
CA VAL A 36 -14.70 0.44 -6.68
C VAL A 36 -15.06 0.05 -5.26
N LYS A 37 -15.46 -1.21 -5.05
CA LYS A 37 -15.78 -1.75 -3.73
C LYS A 37 -14.54 -1.80 -2.82
N THR A 38 -13.44 -2.34 -3.34
CA THR A 38 -12.16 -2.47 -2.65
C THR A 38 -11.06 -1.71 -3.37
N ARG A 39 -10.57 -0.63 -2.75
CA ARG A 39 -9.43 0.15 -3.21
C ARG A 39 -8.20 -0.19 -2.37
N PHE A 40 -7.10 -0.59 -2.99
CA PHE A 40 -5.86 -0.87 -2.26
C PHE A 40 -4.68 -0.05 -2.77
N ILE A 41 -3.66 0.06 -1.93
CA ILE A 41 -2.35 0.56 -2.30
C ILE A 41 -1.29 -0.48 -1.97
N SER A 42 -0.44 -0.77 -2.96
CA SER A 42 0.72 -1.64 -2.74
C SER A 42 1.98 -0.80 -2.67
N ILE A 43 2.53 -0.63 -1.48
CA ILE A 43 3.80 0.06 -1.26
C ILE A 43 4.90 -0.96 -1.47
N GLU A 44 5.11 -1.35 -2.73
CA GLU A 44 6.06 -2.40 -3.08
C GLU A 44 6.69 -2.25 -4.48
N PRO A 45 7.99 -2.58 -4.61
CA PRO A 45 8.94 -2.65 -3.49
C PRO A 45 9.04 -1.27 -2.80
N PHE A 46 9.08 -1.23 -1.47
CA PHE A 46 9.19 0.02 -0.72
C PHE A 46 10.63 0.54 -0.77
N LEU A 47 10.96 1.28 -1.83
CA LEU A 47 12.32 1.72 -2.16
C LEU A 47 12.69 3.10 -1.59
N GLY A 48 11.71 3.89 -1.14
CA GLY A 48 11.98 5.22 -0.59
C GLY A 48 10.81 5.81 0.19
N VAL A 49 11.14 6.64 1.18
CA VAL A 49 10.16 7.31 2.06
C VAL A 49 9.06 8.03 1.27
N LEU A 50 7.83 7.94 1.78
CA LEU A 50 6.67 8.63 1.21
C LEU A 50 6.56 10.04 1.80
N LEU A 51 5.95 10.96 1.06
CA LEU A 51 5.70 12.32 1.55
C LEU A 51 4.68 12.28 2.70
N PRO A 52 4.83 13.10 3.75
CA PRO A 52 3.84 13.16 4.84
C PRO A 52 2.42 13.42 4.35
N SER A 53 2.24 14.29 3.36
CA SER A 53 0.93 14.55 2.73
C SER A 53 0.31 13.30 2.10
N PHE A 54 1.14 12.40 1.59
CA PHE A 54 0.68 11.13 1.03
C PHE A 54 0.29 10.12 2.10
N VAL A 55 1.03 10.08 3.22
CA VAL A 55 0.69 9.24 4.38
C VAL A 55 -0.69 9.65 4.93
N GLU A 56 -1.00 10.94 4.95
CA GLU A 56 -2.34 11.40 5.32
C GLU A 56 -3.41 10.93 4.33
N ASP A 57 -3.13 10.95 3.02
CA ASP A 57 -4.04 10.55 1.94
C ASP A 57 -4.34 9.03 1.90
N LEU A 58 -3.66 8.23 2.74
CA LEU A 58 -3.94 6.79 2.91
C LEU A 58 -5.35 6.51 3.42
N ILE A 59 -6.03 7.50 4.03
CA ILE A 59 -7.44 7.41 4.46
C ILE A 59 -8.40 7.02 3.33
N HIS A 60 -7.99 7.22 2.08
CA HIS A 60 -8.78 6.82 0.92
C HIS A 60 -8.53 5.37 0.47
N SER A 61 -7.73 4.59 1.20
CA SER A 61 -7.46 3.18 0.93
C SER A 61 -8.31 2.29 1.82
N ASP A 62 -8.75 1.15 1.28
CA ASP A 62 -9.44 0.10 2.03
C ASP A 62 -8.49 -1.01 2.48
N TRP A 63 -7.30 -1.09 1.87
CA TRP A 63 -6.29 -2.08 2.19
C TRP A 63 -4.89 -1.58 1.80
N ILE A 64 -3.89 -1.87 2.62
CA ILE A 64 -2.50 -1.47 2.39
C ILE A 64 -1.62 -2.71 2.37
N ILE A 65 -0.81 -2.87 1.33
CA ILE A 65 0.18 -3.93 1.21
C ILE A 65 1.57 -3.29 1.26
N ILE A 66 2.51 -3.90 1.98
CA ILE A 66 3.91 -3.45 2.02
C ILE A 66 4.84 -4.63 1.76
N GLY A 67 5.84 -4.43 0.91
CA GLY A 67 6.86 -5.43 0.61
C GLY A 67 8.20 -4.81 0.25
N ARG A 68 9.29 -5.55 0.49
CA ARG A 68 10.64 -5.15 0.03
C ARG A 68 10.97 -5.75 -1.34
N LEU A 69 12.02 -5.22 -1.97
CA LEU A 69 12.57 -5.80 -3.19
C LEU A 69 13.28 -7.13 -2.88
N THR A 70 13.02 -8.17 -3.68
CA THR A 70 13.70 -9.47 -3.59
C THR A 70 14.77 -9.61 -4.67
N GLY A 71 15.69 -10.59 -4.54
CA GLY A 71 16.73 -10.86 -5.53
C GLY A 71 17.89 -9.85 -5.59
N ARG A 72 17.92 -8.85 -4.70
CA ARG A 72 18.99 -7.83 -4.61
C ARG A 72 19.63 -7.73 -3.21
N GLY A 73 19.53 -8.80 -2.41
CA GLY A 73 19.99 -8.81 -1.02
C GLY A 73 19.22 -7.78 -0.18
N HIS A 74 19.93 -7.09 0.72
CA HIS A 74 19.39 -6.05 1.62
C HIS A 74 19.69 -4.62 1.15
N LYS A 75 20.29 -4.46 -0.03
CA LYS A 75 20.78 -3.15 -0.53
C LYS A 75 19.66 -2.10 -0.64
N TYR A 76 18.46 -2.53 -0.96
CA TYR A 76 17.30 -1.67 -1.23
C TYR A 76 16.17 -1.91 -0.22
N ASP A 77 16.52 -2.42 0.97
CA ASP A 77 15.53 -2.66 2.00
C ASP A 77 14.97 -1.32 2.52
N PRO A 78 13.64 -1.22 2.73
CA PRO A 78 13.07 -0.09 3.42
C PRO A 78 13.62 0.00 4.85
N LYS A 79 13.76 1.21 5.36
CA LYS A 79 13.98 1.39 6.79
C LYS A 79 12.73 0.96 7.56
N ARG A 80 12.94 0.30 8.70
CA ARG A 80 11.85 -0.10 9.61
C ARG A 80 10.96 1.09 10.01
N GLU A 81 11.55 2.25 10.28
CA GLU A 81 10.83 3.48 10.64
C GLU A 81 9.82 3.93 9.56
N TRP A 82 10.10 3.65 8.28
CA TRP A 82 9.18 3.98 7.19
C TRP A 82 7.98 3.04 7.21
N ILE A 83 8.20 1.75 7.47
CA ILE A 83 7.13 0.75 7.62
C ILE A 83 6.27 1.11 8.84
N GLU A 84 6.89 1.43 9.98
CA GLU A 84 6.20 1.81 11.22
C GLU A 84 5.31 3.05 11.04
N THR A 85 5.77 4.03 10.25
CA THR A 85 4.97 5.21 9.91
C THR A 85 3.65 4.82 9.21
N ILE A 86 3.72 3.93 8.23
CA ILE A 86 2.53 3.44 7.51
C ILE A 86 1.66 2.56 8.41
N VAL A 87 2.25 1.65 9.19
CA VAL A 87 1.53 0.78 10.12
C VAL A 87 0.78 1.59 11.17
N SER A 88 1.43 2.60 11.76
CA SER A 88 0.81 3.48 12.74
C SER A 88 -0.39 4.21 12.15
N ARG A 89 -0.25 4.73 10.91
CA ARG A 89 -1.34 5.41 10.21
C ARG A 89 -2.50 4.47 9.89
N ALA A 90 -2.21 3.28 9.34
CA ALA A 90 -3.23 2.28 9.01
C ALA A 90 -4.03 1.87 10.25
N LYS A 91 -3.35 1.58 11.37
CA LYS A 91 -3.98 1.24 12.64
C LYS A 91 -4.88 2.35 13.18
N LYS A 92 -4.43 3.61 13.14
CA LYS A 92 -5.24 4.77 13.57
C LYS A 92 -6.52 4.92 12.75
N LEU A 93 -6.49 4.54 11.47
CA LEU A 93 -7.62 4.64 10.55
C LEU A 93 -8.48 3.36 10.50
N GLY A 94 -8.07 2.28 11.19
CA GLY A 94 -8.73 0.97 11.07
C GLY A 94 -8.63 0.35 9.68
N ILE A 95 -7.61 0.69 8.90
CA ILE A 95 -7.38 0.14 7.56
C ILE A 95 -6.58 -1.16 7.69
N PRO A 96 -7.09 -2.29 7.17
CA PRO A 96 -6.37 -3.55 7.12
C PRO A 96 -5.00 -3.43 6.44
N LEU A 97 -3.99 -4.10 6.98
CA LEU A 97 -2.62 -4.04 6.48
C LEU A 97 -2.01 -5.44 6.28
N PHE A 98 -1.30 -5.60 5.15
CA PHE A 98 -0.60 -6.83 4.81
C PHE A 98 0.91 -6.56 4.61
N LEU A 99 1.72 -6.96 5.59
CA LEU A 99 3.17 -7.03 5.49
C LEU A 99 3.56 -8.35 4.80
N LYS A 100 4.17 -8.27 3.62
CA LYS A 100 4.65 -9.46 2.91
C LYS A 100 5.73 -10.20 3.70
N GLU A 101 5.79 -11.51 3.49
CA GLU A 101 6.75 -12.43 4.12
C GLU A 101 8.21 -11.98 3.98
N ASN A 102 8.53 -11.32 2.87
CA ASN A 102 9.88 -10.82 2.64
C ASN A 102 10.29 -9.69 3.59
N LEU A 103 9.40 -9.12 4.41
CA LEU A 103 9.74 -8.12 5.42
C LEU A 103 10.16 -8.69 6.78
N LYS A 104 10.12 -10.01 7.01
CA LYS A 104 10.41 -10.63 8.33
C LYS A 104 11.69 -10.11 8.99
N ASP A 105 12.79 -10.05 8.24
CA ASP A 105 14.11 -9.66 8.78
C ASP A 105 14.18 -8.17 9.17
N ILE A 106 13.35 -7.33 8.55
CA ILE A 106 13.28 -5.88 8.81
C ILE A 106 12.28 -5.60 9.94
N TRP A 107 11.11 -6.25 9.88
CA TRP A 107 10.01 -6.01 10.81
C TRP A 107 10.26 -6.61 12.19
N LYS A 108 10.96 -7.75 12.30
CA LYS A 108 11.37 -8.44 13.54
C LYS A 108 10.28 -8.78 14.57
N ASP A 109 9.06 -8.29 14.39
CA ASP A 109 7.85 -8.64 15.14
C ASP A 109 6.99 -9.61 14.32
N LYS A 110 5.88 -10.06 14.90
CA LYS A 110 4.87 -10.82 14.14
C LYS A 110 4.36 -9.96 12.98
N LEU A 111 4.41 -10.52 11.77
CA LEU A 111 3.86 -9.85 10.59
C LEU A 111 2.36 -9.62 10.75
N ILE A 112 1.90 -8.46 10.28
CA ILE A 112 0.49 -8.12 10.17
C ILE A 112 0.02 -8.62 8.80
N GLN A 113 -0.99 -9.48 8.77
CA GLN A 113 -1.48 -10.12 7.54
C GLN A 113 -3.00 -10.08 7.51
N GLU A 114 -3.54 -8.87 7.48
CA GLU A 114 -4.97 -8.61 7.42
C GLU A 114 -5.42 -8.47 5.96
N PHE A 115 -6.68 -8.81 5.71
CA PHE A 115 -7.32 -8.75 4.40
C PHE A 115 -8.35 -7.61 4.37
N PRO A 116 -8.77 -7.12 3.19
CA PRO A 116 -9.79 -6.09 3.09
C PRO A 116 -11.06 -6.49 3.85
N ASN A 117 -11.66 -5.53 4.55
CA ASN A 117 -12.95 -5.75 5.19
C ASN A 117 -14.03 -6.01 4.13
N GLU A 118 -14.94 -6.92 4.41
CA GLU A 118 -16.16 -7.04 3.63
C GLU A 118 -16.99 -5.76 3.79
N LYS A 119 -17.49 -5.24 2.67
CA LYS A 119 -18.34 -4.05 2.60
C LYS A 119 -19.69 -4.38 2.01
#